data_AF-T1BFC4-F1
#
_entry.id   AF-T1BFC4-F1
#
_cell.length_a   1.000
_cell.length_b   1.000
_cell.length_c   1.000
_cell.angle_alpha   90.00
_cell.angle_beta   90.00
_cell.angle_gamma   90.00
#
_symmetry.space_group_name_H-M   'P 1'
#
loop_
_entity.id
_entity.type
_entity.pdbx_description
1 polymer ?
#
loop_
_entity_poly.entity_id
_entity_poly.type
_entity_poly.pdbx_seq_one_letter_code
_entity_poly.pdbx_strand_id
1 'polypeptide(L)'
;WSVGAGPEHGLHELLQVLVREKLVGVLTSPENTPGRIARMLLAEGVAGDFEMAVAECLLQDGECIHDWMDVTVVSQRGFAEPNVVLVRRCAVSRDALFGLEDARFDQRKPDKGLITKREVRAVSLARMALQRDSVVWDIGAGSGSVGLEAARLCTQGHVYAIEKNTEDGAIILRNRASLQVTNYTLVQGKLRRLGRMARS
;
A
#
# COMPACT_ATOMS: atom_id res chain seq x y z
N TRP A 1 -5.83 -7.92 -7.65
CA TRP A 1 -5.42 -6.89 -6.70
C TRP A 1 -6.50 -5.82 -6.63
N SER A 2 -6.86 -5.42 -5.42
CA SER A 2 -7.70 -4.26 -5.13
C SER A 2 -6.92 -3.31 -4.24
N VAL A 3 -7.13 -2.01 -4.38
CA VAL A 3 -6.40 -1.01 -3.60
C VAL A 3 -6.55 -1.28 -2.10
N GLY A 4 -5.42 -1.35 -1.40
CA GLY A 4 -5.40 -1.64 0.04
C GLY A 4 -5.81 -3.08 0.37
N ALA A 5 -5.55 -4.05 -0.50
CA ALA A 5 -5.77 -5.47 -0.19
C ALA A 5 -4.92 -5.90 1.02
N GLY A 6 -5.53 -6.63 1.95
CA GLY A 6 -4.88 -7.09 3.17
C GLY A 6 -4.12 -8.41 3.00
N PRO A 7 -3.62 -8.98 4.11
CA PRO A 7 -2.86 -10.23 4.15
C PRO A 7 -3.56 -11.44 3.51
N GLU A 8 -4.89 -11.39 3.35
CA GLU A 8 -5.67 -12.42 2.67
C GLU A 8 -5.40 -12.51 1.15
N HIS A 9 -4.81 -11.48 0.54
CA HIS A 9 -4.52 -11.47 -0.90
C HIS A 9 -3.11 -11.99 -1.18
N GLY A 10 -2.94 -12.98 -2.09
CA GLY A 10 -1.65 -13.66 -2.31
C GLY A 10 -0.46 -12.81 -2.79
N LEU A 11 -0.70 -11.59 -3.27
CA LEU A 11 0.38 -10.62 -3.60
C LEU A 11 0.72 -9.65 -2.45
N HIS A 12 0.02 -9.72 -1.32
CA HIS A 12 0.17 -8.77 -0.23
C HIS A 12 1.59 -8.80 0.34
N GLU A 13 2.10 -9.99 0.64
CA GLU A 13 3.46 -10.17 1.16
C GLU A 13 4.51 -9.60 0.19
N LEU A 14 4.36 -9.88 -1.12
CA LEU A 14 5.24 -9.31 -2.14
C LEU A 14 5.24 -7.79 -2.07
N LEU A 15 4.07 -7.13 -2.04
CA LEU A 15 3.99 -5.68 -1.94
C LEU A 15 4.70 -5.15 -0.68
N GLN A 16 4.54 -5.79 0.48
CA GLN A 16 5.22 -5.38 1.72
C GLN A 16 6.74 -5.49 1.61
N VAL A 17 7.24 -6.52 0.93
CA VAL A 17 8.69 -6.67 0.67
C VAL A 17 9.17 -5.59 -0.31
N LEU A 18 8.44 -5.32 -1.39
CA LEU A 18 8.78 -4.30 -2.39
C LEU A 18 8.88 -2.90 -1.77
N VAL A 19 7.95 -2.52 -0.89
CA VAL A 19 7.98 -1.19 -0.24
C VAL A 19 9.00 -1.09 0.90
N ARG A 20 9.70 -2.16 1.26
CA ARG A 20 10.73 -2.16 2.31
C ARG A 20 12.13 -2.27 1.74
N GLU A 21 12.31 -3.17 0.78
CA GLU A 21 13.61 -3.51 0.23
C GLU A 21 13.94 -2.67 -1.00
N LYS A 22 15.23 -2.40 -1.21
CA LYS A 22 15.70 -1.59 -2.34
C LYS A 22 15.65 -2.35 -3.67
N LEU A 23 15.86 -3.66 -3.63
CA LEU A 23 15.92 -4.53 -4.81
C LEU A 23 15.40 -5.90 -4.42
N VAL A 24 14.46 -6.43 -5.21
CA VAL A 24 13.81 -7.71 -4.96
C VAL A 24 13.79 -8.52 -6.25
N GLY A 25 14.21 -9.78 -6.18
CA GLY A 25 14.01 -10.74 -7.25
C GLY A 25 12.74 -11.55 -7.01
N VAL A 26 11.90 -11.67 -8.02
CA VAL A 26 10.61 -12.36 -7.97
C VAL A 26 10.59 -13.48 -8.99
N LEU A 27 10.43 -14.71 -8.51
CA LEU A 27 10.10 -15.85 -9.35
C LEU A 27 8.60 -15.79 -9.63
N THR A 28 8.22 -15.71 -10.90
CA THR A 28 6.82 -15.55 -11.29
C THR A 28 6.12 -16.90 -11.45
N SER A 29 4.79 -16.85 -11.55
CA SER A 29 3.95 -17.98 -11.97
C SER A 29 3.00 -17.53 -13.08
N PRO A 30 2.31 -18.45 -13.77
CA PRO A 30 1.28 -18.08 -14.76
C PRO A 30 0.21 -17.13 -14.22
N GLU A 31 -0.08 -17.21 -12.92
CA GLU A 31 -1.05 -16.36 -12.24
C GLU A 31 -0.45 -15.04 -11.76
N ASN A 32 0.87 -14.99 -11.53
CA ASN A 32 1.60 -13.86 -10.96
C ASN A 32 2.70 -13.34 -11.91
N THR A 33 2.26 -12.97 -13.11
CA THR A 33 3.11 -12.47 -14.19
C THR A 33 3.72 -11.08 -13.88
N PRO A 34 4.79 -10.66 -14.60
CA PRO A 34 5.38 -9.34 -14.45
C PRO A 34 4.33 -8.23 -14.62
N GLY A 35 3.47 -8.35 -15.63
CA GLY A 35 2.39 -7.40 -15.88
C GLY A 35 1.33 -7.36 -14.76
N ARG A 36 1.11 -8.45 -14.02
CA ARG A 36 0.22 -8.44 -12.85
C ARG A 36 0.86 -7.71 -11.66
N ILE A 37 2.14 -7.94 -11.40
CA ILE A 37 2.91 -7.25 -10.34
C ILE A 37 2.95 -5.74 -10.64
N ALA A 38 3.21 -5.37 -11.88
CA ALA A 38 3.21 -3.98 -12.32
C ALA A 38 1.84 -3.29 -12.12
N ARG A 39 0.75 -3.98 -12.47
CA ARG A 39 -0.62 -3.48 -12.24
C ARG A 39 -0.97 -3.32 -10.77
N MET A 40 -0.43 -4.15 -9.88
CA MET A 40 -0.57 -3.97 -8.43
C MET A 40 0.11 -2.66 -7.99
N LEU A 41 1.36 -2.41 -8.38
CA LEU A 41 2.08 -1.18 -8.03
C LEU A 41 1.38 0.08 -8.57
N LEU A 42 0.83 -0.01 -9.79
CA LEU A 42 0.00 1.06 -10.38
C LEU A 42 -1.27 1.32 -9.57
N ALA A 43 -2.01 0.26 -9.22
CA ALA A 43 -3.24 0.39 -8.46
C ALA A 43 -3.01 1.01 -7.07
N GLU A 44 -1.89 0.68 -6.42
CA GLU A 44 -1.52 1.23 -5.12
C GLU A 44 -1.05 2.69 -5.17
N GLY A 45 -0.80 3.23 -6.37
CA GLY A 45 -0.32 4.60 -6.58
C GLY A 45 1.17 4.80 -6.33
N VAL A 46 1.95 3.71 -6.30
CA VAL A 46 3.39 3.73 -5.96
C VAL A 46 4.30 3.40 -7.13
N ALA A 47 3.75 3.08 -8.30
CA ALA A 47 4.52 2.67 -9.49
C ALA A 47 5.67 3.64 -9.87
N GLY A 48 5.52 4.95 -9.66
CA GLY A 48 6.56 5.94 -9.94
C GLY A 48 7.82 5.82 -9.08
N ASP A 49 7.75 5.07 -7.97
CA ASP A 49 8.90 4.82 -7.09
C ASP A 49 9.70 3.58 -7.53
N PHE A 50 9.25 2.86 -8.57
CA PHE A 50 9.80 1.57 -8.94
C PHE A 50 10.13 1.48 -10.43
N GLU A 51 11.13 0.64 -10.72
CA GLU A 51 11.44 0.15 -12.05
C GLU A 51 11.51 -1.38 -12.03
N MET A 52 11.28 -1.99 -13.19
CA MET A 52 11.24 -3.45 -13.33
C MET A 52 12.11 -3.89 -14.50
N ALA A 53 12.96 -4.88 -14.26
CA ALA A 53 13.65 -5.63 -15.32
C ALA A 53 13.07 -7.04 -15.40
N VAL A 54 12.95 -7.59 -16.60
CA VAL A 54 12.33 -8.90 -16.83
C VAL A 54 13.26 -9.75 -17.68
N ALA A 55 13.57 -10.95 -17.19
CA ALA A 55 14.31 -11.94 -17.95
C ALA A 55 13.37 -13.11 -18.29
N GLU A 56 13.22 -13.37 -19.58
CA GLU A 56 12.36 -14.40 -20.17
C GLU A 56 13.22 -15.58 -20.64
N CYS A 57 12.71 -16.79 -20.46
CA CYS A 57 13.26 -18.02 -21.04
C CYS A 57 14.77 -18.19 -20.83
N LEU A 58 15.27 -17.82 -19.64
CA LEU A 58 16.69 -17.90 -19.29
C LEU A 58 17.26 -19.29 -19.59
N LEU A 59 18.40 -19.32 -20.26
CA LEU A 59 19.12 -20.52 -20.71
C LEU A 59 18.35 -21.38 -21.74
N GLN A 60 17.42 -20.78 -22.48
CA GLN A 60 16.66 -21.43 -23.57
C GLN A 60 16.78 -20.62 -24.87
N ASP A 61 16.40 -21.22 -26.01
CA ASP A 61 16.53 -20.59 -27.34
C ASP A 61 15.72 -19.28 -27.50
N GLY A 62 14.76 -19.02 -26.60
CA GLY A 62 13.96 -17.80 -26.54
C GLY A 62 14.41 -16.79 -25.50
N GLU A 63 15.63 -16.89 -24.97
CA GLU A 63 16.12 -15.99 -23.93
C GLU A 63 16.03 -14.52 -24.37
N CYS A 64 15.37 -13.71 -23.53
CA CYS A 64 15.22 -12.29 -23.76
C CYS A 64 15.32 -11.54 -22.43
N ILE A 65 16.21 -10.55 -22.36
CA ILE A 65 16.40 -9.73 -21.16
C ILE A 65 15.96 -8.31 -21.49
N HIS A 66 14.91 -7.87 -20.79
CA HIS A 66 14.50 -6.48 -20.77
C HIS A 66 15.13 -5.80 -19.57
N ASP A 67 15.95 -4.78 -19.83
CA ASP A 67 16.57 -3.96 -18.80
C ASP A 67 15.50 -3.13 -18.02
N TRP A 68 15.92 -2.29 -17.08
CA TRP A 68 15.04 -1.47 -16.26
C TRP A 68 14.05 -0.66 -17.11
N MET A 69 12.77 -0.99 -16.93
CA MET A 69 11.63 -0.32 -17.56
C MET A 69 10.74 0.33 -16.51
N ASP A 70 10.03 1.38 -16.95
CA ASP A 70 8.90 1.92 -16.20
C ASP A 70 7.86 0.83 -15.92
N VAL A 71 7.35 0.80 -14.69
CA VAL A 71 6.28 -0.11 -14.27
C VAL A 71 5.06 -0.02 -15.20
N THR A 72 4.73 1.18 -15.69
CA THR A 72 3.63 1.40 -16.63
C THR A 72 3.82 0.61 -17.93
N VAL A 73 5.05 0.56 -18.46
CA VAL A 73 5.36 -0.21 -19.68
C VAL A 73 5.21 -1.71 -19.42
N VAL A 74 5.76 -2.20 -18.30
CA VAL A 74 5.64 -3.62 -17.93
C VAL A 74 4.18 -4.04 -17.72
N SER A 75 3.33 -3.15 -17.21
CA SER A 75 1.91 -3.41 -16.98
C SER A 75 1.09 -3.69 -18.25
N GLN A 76 1.57 -3.25 -19.41
CA GLN A 76 0.88 -3.30 -20.70
C GLN A 76 1.47 -4.37 -21.64
N ARG A 77 2.57 -5.02 -21.24
CA ARG A 77 3.26 -6.03 -22.04
C ARG A 77 2.94 -7.45 -21.58
N GLY A 78 2.97 -8.38 -22.52
CA GLY A 78 3.07 -9.82 -22.24
C GLY A 78 4.53 -10.24 -22.26
N PHE A 79 4.89 -11.19 -21.40
CA PHE A 79 6.21 -11.78 -21.32
C PHE A 79 6.07 -13.31 -21.40
N ALA A 80 6.98 -13.96 -22.13
CA ALA A 80 7.07 -15.40 -22.25
C ALA A 80 7.43 -16.07 -20.91
N GLU A 81 6.99 -17.31 -20.74
CA GLU A 81 7.29 -18.12 -19.56
C GLU A 81 8.33 -19.20 -19.89
N PRO A 82 9.22 -19.56 -18.95
CA PRO A 82 9.36 -18.99 -17.60
C PRO A 82 9.98 -17.59 -17.63
N ASN A 83 9.68 -16.77 -16.63
CA ASN A 83 10.35 -15.48 -16.45
C ASN A 83 10.67 -15.18 -14.99
N VAL A 84 11.59 -14.25 -14.79
CA VAL A 84 11.99 -13.71 -13.49
C VAL A 84 11.96 -12.20 -13.58
N VAL A 85 11.49 -11.55 -12.52
CA VAL A 85 11.40 -10.09 -12.45
C VAL A 85 12.33 -9.58 -11.37
N LEU A 86 13.13 -8.58 -11.70
CA LEU A 86 13.79 -7.75 -10.71
C LEU A 86 12.99 -6.46 -10.54
N VAL A 87 12.65 -6.13 -9.31
CA VAL A 87 11.95 -4.89 -8.96
C VAL A 87 12.87 -4.03 -8.12
N ARG A 88 13.20 -2.84 -8.62
CA ARG A 88 14.06 -1.87 -7.94
C ARG A 88 13.24 -0.70 -7.45
N ARG A 89 13.44 -0.31 -6.19
CA ARG A 89 12.89 0.91 -5.63
C ARG A 89 13.87 2.06 -5.84
N CYS A 90 13.44 3.09 -6.57
CA CYS A 90 14.23 4.23 -6.98
C CYS A 90 13.99 5.46 -6.08
N ALA A 91 12.82 5.56 -5.44
CA ALA A 91 12.46 6.65 -4.54
C ALA A 91 12.09 6.16 -3.13
N VAL A 92 12.53 6.90 -2.11
CA VAL A 92 12.15 6.69 -0.71
C VAL A 92 11.78 8.03 -0.11
N SER A 93 10.55 8.13 0.43
CA SER A 93 10.11 9.33 1.14
C SER A 93 11.02 9.63 2.33
N ARG A 94 11.34 10.92 2.51
CA ARG A 94 12.12 11.43 3.66
C ARG A 94 11.23 12.06 4.73
N ASP A 95 9.91 11.87 4.63
CA ASP A 95 8.97 12.39 5.63
C ASP A 95 9.22 11.75 7.01
N ALA A 96 8.95 12.50 8.07
CA ALA A 96 8.91 11.97 9.43
C ALA A 96 7.95 10.77 9.51
N LEU A 97 8.29 9.72 10.28
CA LEU A 97 7.48 8.49 10.34
C LEU A 97 6.04 8.73 10.82
N PHE A 98 5.86 9.66 11.75
CA PHE A 98 4.57 10.11 12.26
C PHE A 98 4.69 11.56 12.76
N GLY A 99 3.58 12.18 13.15
CA GLY A 99 3.50 13.59 13.52
C GLY A 99 3.52 14.53 12.32
N LEU A 100 2.91 14.14 11.19
CA LEU A 100 2.83 14.98 10.00
C LEU A 100 1.94 16.21 10.25
N GLU A 101 2.23 17.32 9.58
CA GLU A 101 1.39 18.53 9.63
C GLU A 101 -0.05 18.23 9.22
N ASP A 102 -1.02 18.88 9.88
CA ASP A 102 -2.44 18.73 9.55
C ASP A 102 -2.72 19.05 8.07
N ALA A 103 -1.99 20.00 7.48
CA ALA A 103 -2.10 20.38 6.07
C ALA A 103 -1.69 19.28 5.09
N ARG A 104 -1.04 18.19 5.56
CA ARG A 104 -0.73 17.01 4.73
C ARG A 104 -1.94 16.11 4.51
N PHE A 105 -3.05 16.36 5.22
CA PHE A 105 -4.28 15.58 5.10
C PHE A 105 -5.39 16.44 4.50
N ASP A 106 -5.98 15.95 3.41
CA ASP A 106 -7.28 16.39 2.96
C ASP A 106 -8.31 16.17 4.09
N GLN A 107 -9.25 17.10 4.16
CA GLN A 107 -10.36 17.10 5.10
C GLN A 107 -11.58 17.71 4.43
N ARG A 108 -12.77 17.42 4.97
CA ARG A 108 -14.01 18.04 4.47
C ARG A 108 -13.92 19.58 4.61
N LYS A 109 -14.56 20.28 3.66
CA LYS A 109 -14.80 21.73 3.65
C LYS A 109 -16.27 21.95 3.24
N PRO A 110 -17.02 22.93 3.77
CA PRO A 110 -16.64 23.97 4.75
C PRO A 110 -16.73 23.52 6.22
N ASP A 111 -17.43 22.41 6.50
CA ASP A 111 -17.34 21.74 7.79
C ASP A 111 -15.90 21.29 7.97
N LYS A 112 -15.18 21.86 8.95
CA LYS A 112 -13.87 21.33 9.35
C LYS A 112 -14.07 19.85 9.68
N GLY A 113 -13.75 18.98 8.74
CA GLY A 113 -13.73 17.54 8.98
C GLY A 113 -12.95 17.28 10.26
N LEU A 114 -13.38 16.30 11.05
CA LEU A 114 -12.71 15.95 12.30
C LEU A 114 -11.32 15.39 11.97
N ILE A 115 -10.31 16.26 11.98
CA ILE A 115 -8.91 15.87 12.01
C ILE A 115 -8.43 15.88 13.46
N THR A 116 -7.89 14.75 13.91
CA THR A 116 -7.14 14.70 15.15
C THR A 116 -5.91 15.60 14.98
N LYS A 117 -5.82 16.68 15.74
CA LYS A 117 -4.70 17.63 15.64
C LYS A 117 -3.35 16.95 15.80
N ARG A 118 -2.34 17.41 15.07
CA ARG A 118 -0.97 16.85 15.05
C ARG A 118 -0.46 16.44 16.43
N GLU A 119 -0.58 17.30 17.44
CA GLU A 119 -0.09 17.05 18.79
C GLU A 119 -0.86 15.90 19.47
N VAL A 120 -2.19 15.90 19.33
CA VAL A 120 -3.06 14.85 19.86
C VAL A 120 -2.80 13.53 19.13
N ARG A 121 -2.64 13.56 17.80
CA ARG A 121 -2.33 12.39 16.97
C ARG A 121 -0.99 11.79 17.38
N ALA A 122 0.06 12.60 17.50
CA ALA A 122 1.38 12.14 17.90
C ALA A 122 1.40 11.50 19.31
N VAL A 123 0.76 12.13 20.29
CA VAL A 123 0.63 11.56 21.65
C VAL A 123 -0.18 10.27 21.65
N SER A 124 -1.24 10.20 20.84
CA SER A 124 -2.07 9.00 20.73
C SER A 124 -1.28 7.82 20.18
N LEU A 125 -0.56 8.03 19.06
CA LEU A 125 0.28 6.99 18.45
C LEU A 125 1.41 6.54 19.38
N ALA A 126 2.05 7.47 20.09
CA ALA A 126 3.09 7.13 21.06
C ALA A 126 2.54 6.26 22.20
N ARG A 127 1.32 6.54 22.68
CA ARG A 127 0.67 5.74 23.73
C ARG A 127 0.18 4.37 23.28
N MET A 128 -0.04 4.16 21.98
CA MET A 128 -0.46 2.87 21.43
C MET A 128 0.66 1.82 21.44
N ALA A 129 1.94 2.23 21.60
CA ALA A 129 3.10 1.34 21.66
C ALA A 129 3.17 0.32 20.50
N LEU A 130 2.79 0.79 19.30
CA LEU A 130 2.71 -0.03 18.09
C LEU A 130 4.07 -0.64 17.74
N GLN A 131 4.03 -1.92 17.36
CA GLN A 131 5.17 -2.65 16.81
C GLN A 131 5.09 -2.69 15.29
N ARG A 132 6.20 -3.03 14.64
CA ARG A 132 6.27 -3.07 13.17
C ARG A 132 5.23 -4.02 12.56
N ASP A 133 4.85 -5.07 13.26
CA ASP A 133 3.91 -6.13 12.85
C ASP A 133 2.49 -5.95 13.42
N SER A 134 2.22 -4.84 14.11
CA SER A 134 0.91 -4.63 14.74
C SER A 134 -0.22 -4.49 13.72
N VAL A 135 -1.32 -5.20 13.96
CA VAL A 135 -2.58 -5.03 13.23
C VAL A 135 -3.45 -4.01 13.96
N VAL A 136 -3.80 -2.91 13.29
CA VAL A 136 -4.50 -1.77 13.90
C VAL A 136 -5.91 -1.67 13.33
N TRP A 137 -6.88 -1.40 14.21
CA TRP A 137 -8.26 -1.14 13.82
C TRP A 137 -8.61 0.32 14.15
N ASP A 138 -8.75 1.16 13.13
CA ASP A 138 -9.10 2.57 13.25
C ASP A 138 -10.62 2.75 13.07
N ILE A 139 -11.34 2.83 14.19
CA ILE A 139 -12.81 2.86 14.20
C ILE A 139 -13.30 4.31 14.17
N GLY A 140 -14.04 4.69 13.13
CA GLY A 140 -14.47 6.08 12.94
C GLY A 140 -13.32 6.93 12.42
N ALA A 141 -12.66 6.46 11.35
CA ALA A 141 -11.39 6.98 10.88
C ALA A 141 -11.46 8.46 10.45
N GLY A 142 -12.63 9.00 10.07
CA GLY A 142 -12.78 10.39 9.66
C GLY A 142 -11.87 10.73 8.46
N SER A 143 -10.87 11.58 8.64
CA SER A 143 -9.86 11.87 7.61
C SER A 143 -8.82 10.76 7.38
N GLY A 144 -8.78 9.76 8.26
CA GLY A 144 -7.82 8.66 8.27
C GLY A 144 -6.46 9.00 8.87
N SER A 145 -6.28 10.22 9.42
CA SER A 145 -4.95 10.70 9.80
C SER A 145 -4.25 9.82 10.85
N VAL A 146 -4.98 9.30 11.84
CA VAL A 146 -4.41 8.41 12.87
C VAL A 146 -4.03 7.06 12.27
N GLY A 147 -4.97 6.37 11.60
CA GLY A 147 -4.70 5.08 10.98
C GLY A 147 -3.61 5.13 9.90
N LEU A 148 -3.54 6.19 9.10
CA LEU A 148 -2.51 6.34 8.07
C LEU A 148 -1.12 6.53 8.65
N GLU A 149 -0.97 7.29 9.72
CA GLU A 149 0.33 7.37 10.43
C GLU A 149 0.65 6.07 11.19
N ALA A 150 -0.36 5.39 11.75
CA ALA A 150 -0.18 4.06 12.35
C ALA A 150 0.35 3.05 11.31
N ALA A 151 -0.17 3.07 10.08
CA ALA A 151 0.30 2.21 8.99
C ALA A 151 1.78 2.44 8.65
N ARG A 152 2.24 3.70 8.70
CA ARG A 152 3.64 4.06 8.49
C ARG A 152 4.57 3.60 9.61
N LEU A 153 4.05 3.44 10.84
CA LEU A 153 4.77 2.83 11.96
C LEU A 153 4.80 1.30 11.86
N CYS A 154 3.67 0.69 11.49
CA CYS A 154 3.48 -0.75 11.38
C CYS A 154 3.91 -1.30 10.01
N THR A 155 5.16 -1.10 9.59
CA THR A 155 5.66 -1.44 8.23
C THR A 155 5.58 -2.93 7.82
N GLN A 156 5.27 -3.83 8.76
CA GLN A 156 5.05 -5.26 8.56
C GLN A 156 3.65 -5.70 9.02
N GLY A 157 2.87 -4.77 9.57
CA GLY A 157 1.50 -4.95 10.00
C GLY A 157 0.54 -4.33 9.01
N HIS A 158 -0.73 -4.25 9.40
CA HIS A 158 -1.79 -3.77 8.53
C HIS A 158 -2.83 -2.96 9.30
N VAL A 159 -3.38 -1.93 8.69
CA VAL A 159 -4.41 -1.09 9.30
C VAL A 159 -5.75 -1.30 8.61
N TYR A 160 -6.77 -1.63 9.39
CA TYR A 160 -8.16 -1.69 8.96
C TYR A 160 -8.89 -0.47 9.49
N ALA A 161 -9.26 0.44 8.60
CA ALA A 161 -10.01 1.63 8.94
C ALA A 161 -11.48 1.46 8.61
N ILE A 162 -12.35 1.80 9.56
CA ILE A 162 -13.80 1.68 9.41
C ILE A 162 -14.39 3.08 9.41
N GLU A 163 -15.00 3.44 8.28
CA GLU A 163 -15.69 4.72 8.13
C GLU A 163 -17.05 4.50 7.47
N LYS A 164 -18.10 5.12 8.02
CA LYS A 164 -19.48 4.99 7.53
C LYS A 164 -19.80 6.05 6.48
N ASN A 165 -19.19 7.23 6.58
CA ASN A 165 -19.44 8.34 5.67
C ASN A 165 -18.61 8.14 4.39
N THR A 166 -19.26 8.17 3.23
CA THR A 166 -18.62 7.89 1.93
C THR A 166 -17.71 9.03 1.47
N GLU A 167 -18.02 10.27 1.83
CA GLU A 167 -17.18 11.43 1.52
C GLU A 167 -15.87 11.39 2.32
N ASP A 168 -15.95 10.99 3.59
CA ASP A 168 -14.77 10.76 4.44
C ASP A 168 -13.96 9.57 3.92
N GLY A 169 -14.63 8.48 3.50
CA GLY A 169 -13.97 7.37 2.82
C GLY A 169 -13.16 7.81 1.59
N ALA A 170 -13.74 8.68 0.75
CA ALA A 170 -13.03 9.23 -0.40
C ALA A 170 -11.84 10.12 0.00
N ILE A 171 -11.97 10.90 1.08
CA ILE A 171 -10.86 11.68 1.66
C ILE A 171 -9.75 10.76 2.15
N ILE A 172 -10.09 9.70 2.88
CA ILE A 172 -9.13 8.70 3.37
C ILE A 172 -8.33 8.11 2.22
N LEU A 173 -8.99 7.73 1.11
CA LEU A 173 -8.31 7.15 -0.04
C LEU A 173 -7.35 8.15 -0.72
N ARG A 174 -7.72 9.44 -0.82
CA ARG A 174 -6.81 10.48 -1.32
C ARG A 174 -5.61 10.69 -0.40
N ASN A 175 -5.83 10.75 0.92
CA ASN A 175 -4.76 10.85 1.91
C ASN A 175 -3.83 9.64 1.86
N ARG A 176 -4.39 8.43 1.76
CA ARG A 176 -3.63 7.19 1.60
C ARG A 176 -2.73 7.24 0.37
N ALA A 177 -3.26 7.69 -0.77
CA ALA A 177 -2.50 7.81 -2.01
C ALA A 177 -1.39 8.87 -1.91
N SER A 178 -1.71 10.06 -1.37
CA SER A 178 -0.75 11.15 -1.14
C SER A 178 0.42 10.74 -0.24
N LEU A 179 0.15 9.91 0.78
CA LEU A 179 1.15 9.38 1.70
C LEU A 179 1.80 8.06 1.22
N GLN A 180 1.40 7.55 0.05
CA GLN A 180 1.89 6.31 -0.54
C GLN A 180 1.83 5.11 0.44
N VAL A 181 0.80 5.06 1.28
CA VAL A 181 0.60 4.00 2.28
C VAL A 181 -0.07 2.80 1.61
N THR A 182 0.54 1.61 1.69
CA THR A 182 0.06 0.40 0.99
C THR A 182 -0.52 -0.67 1.93
N ASN A 183 -0.24 -0.61 3.23
CA ASN A 183 -0.70 -1.53 4.26
C ASN A 183 -1.94 -1.00 5.02
N TYR A 184 -2.93 -0.53 4.26
CA TYR A 184 -4.13 0.11 4.81
C TYR A 184 -5.39 -0.25 4.00
N THR A 185 -6.37 -0.89 4.65
CA THR A 185 -7.67 -1.21 4.07
C THR A 185 -8.75 -0.28 4.63
N LEU A 186 -9.48 0.39 3.75
CA LEU A 186 -10.70 1.09 4.12
C LEU A 186 -11.91 0.14 4.00
N VAL A 187 -12.62 -0.05 5.11
CA VAL A 187 -13.88 -0.78 5.17
C VAL A 187 -15.03 0.23 5.30
N GLN A 188 -15.78 0.42 4.22
CA GLN A 188 -16.94 1.30 4.21
C GLN A 188 -18.10 0.65 4.99
N GLY A 189 -18.51 1.25 6.13
CA GLY A 189 -19.70 0.81 6.87
C GLY A 189 -19.63 0.95 8.38
N LYS A 190 -20.53 0.25 9.07
CA LYS A 190 -20.59 0.17 10.55
C LYS A 190 -19.97 -1.13 11.04
N LEU A 191 -19.26 -1.06 12.17
CA LEU A 191 -18.54 -2.17 12.84
C LEU A 191 -19.36 -3.47 13.01
N ARG A 192 -20.70 -3.39 13.11
CA ARG A 192 -21.61 -4.54 13.31
C ARG A 192 -21.58 -5.61 12.20
N ARG A 193 -20.86 -5.41 11.09
CA ARG A 193 -20.76 -6.39 9.98
C ARG A 193 -19.44 -7.18 9.92
N LEU A 194 -18.44 -6.91 10.79
CA LEU A 194 -17.09 -7.46 10.63
C LEU A 194 -16.81 -8.79 11.37
N GLY A 195 -17.74 -9.29 12.19
CA GLY A 195 -17.59 -10.55 12.92
C GLY A 195 -17.41 -11.82 12.05
N ARG A 196 -17.48 -11.70 10.72
CA ARG A 196 -17.23 -12.79 9.75
C ARG A 196 -15.88 -12.74 9.05
N MET A 197 -15.15 -11.62 9.05
CA MET A 197 -13.82 -11.53 8.39
C MET A 197 -12.67 -12.01 9.29
N ALA A 198 -12.83 -11.96 10.61
CA ALA A 198 -11.79 -12.41 11.55
C ALA A 198 -11.79 -13.93 11.82
N ARG A 199 -12.53 -14.74 11.04
CA ARG A 199 -12.64 -16.20 11.22
C ARG A 199 -12.45 -17.02 9.93
N SER A 200 -11.95 -16.42 8.86
CA SER A 200 -11.66 -17.12 7.60
C SER A 200 -10.17 -17.10 7.31
#